data_AF-A0A2G6DW19-F1
#
_entry.id   AF-A0A2G6DW19-F1
#
_cell.length_a   1.000
_cell.length_b   1.000
_cell.length_c   1.000
_cell.angle_alpha   90.00
_cell.angle_beta   90.00
_cell.angle_gamma   90.00
#
_symmetry.space_group_name_H-M   'P 1'
#
loop_
_entity.id
_entity.type
_entity.pdbx_description
1 polymer ?
#
loop_
_entity_poly.entity_id
_entity_poly.type
_entity_poly.pdbx_seq_one_letter_code
_entity_poly.pdbx_strand_id
1 'polypeptide(L)'
;MLTYAGLLQSMGMFDVINRTTKDPDRFCRTMATATAAIGTVFAAATYFFSEPLARLLGDEQIAPLLRIVAFAFPVMAYAGIQLALITRRLDFRLRVLSDGGSAIVGTAVSVTLMVLGYGAPGALIGVVVTYVCAPIIGWLAGVRIVPGWVRADASEAWHWVRVAGPGIVLGTAMLSLDYVVLGQIRGSAETGIYGLGYRFAYLPFLALALVLAGVAFPIFSHLYRSGEFPRLVAAIREYSAVMAAGLFGVYSILFGVAPFLQILGTQWEGSVAALRVLCLYGALLCLGLVPLDALRALGHKERFLAAQVTHFAVLTATLIWWTSQWGLIGTAWAQVFSAGISLILSYGLLLTVIPVRLWSLLRQVSGPVAASALVVGAVLVIEALVGYDPTSLAIGLVLGCGYLGLYAGALFLISPDLAARLLRILRRRQAG
;
A
#
# COMPACT_ATOMS: atom_id res chain seq x y z
N MET A 1 0.19 -9.55 1.91
CA MET A 1 -0.90 -9.69 2.90
C MET A 1 -0.46 -9.25 4.30
N LEU A 2 0.43 -9.96 4.99
CA LEU A 2 0.78 -9.68 6.41
C LEU A 2 1.37 -8.28 6.65
N THR A 3 2.28 -7.81 5.79
CA THR A 3 2.89 -6.48 5.93
C THR A 3 1.87 -5.34 5.81
N TYR A 4 0.91 -5.47 4.90
CA TYR A 4 -0.14 -4.46 4.68
C TYR A 4 -1.19 -4.45 5.79
N ALA A 5 -1.57 -5.63 6.28
CA ALA A 5 -2.41 -5.77 7.46
C ALA A 5 -1.76 -5.10 8.68
N GLY A 6 -0.45 -5.31 8.88
CA GLY A 6 0.31 -4.65 9.94
C GLY A 6 0.32 -3.12 9.83
N LEU A 7 0.44 -2.58 8.62
CA LEU A 7 0.40 -1.12 8.40
C LEU A 7 -0.97 -0.52 8.70
N LEU A 8 -2.06 -1.08 8.18
CA LEU A 8 -3.41 -0.60 8.47
C LEU A 8 -3.76 -0.72 9.95
N GLN A 9 -3.38 -1.84 10.57
CA GLN A 9 -3.55 -2.06 11.99
C GLN A 9 -2.77 -1.01 12.82
N SER A 10 -1.53 -0.71 12.43
CA SER A 10 -0.73 0.33 13.10
C SER A 10 -1.33 1.72 12.97
N MET A 11 -1.92 2.07 11.81
CA MET A 11 -2.58 3.36 11.60
C MET A 11 -3.84 3.50 12.46
N GLY A 12 -4.67 2.46 12.53
CA GLY A 12 -5.85 2.44 13.39
C GLY A 12 -5.48 2.51 14.88
N MET A 13 -4.46 1.77 15.31
CA MET A 13 -3.96 1.80 16.69
C MET A 13 -3.29 3.14 17.04
N PHE A 14 -2.58 3.77 16.10
CA PHE A 14 -1.99 5.09 16.26
C PHE A 14 -3.05 6.17 16.48
N ASP A 15 -4.14 6.16 15.72
CA ASP A 15 -5.25 7.09 15.91
C ASP A 15 -5.90 6.95 17.29
N VAL A 16 -6.10 5.70 17.75
CA VAL A 16 -6.65 5.41 19.08
C VAL A 16 -5.71 5.91 20.18
N ILE A 17 -4.42 5.58 20.09
CA ILE A 17 -3.44 5.96 21.09
C ILE A 17 -3.22 7.48 21.09
N ASN A 18 -3.31 8.20 19.96
CA ASN A 18 -3.17 9.66 19.97
C ASN A 18 -4.38 10.40 20.51
N ARG A 19 -5.59 9.84 20.39
CA ARG A 19 -6.84 10.50 20.80
C ARG A 19 -7.21 10.27 22.26
N THR A 20 -6.57 9.33 22.95
CA THR A 20 -6.85 9.12 24.38
C THR A 20 -6.37 10.32 25.21
N THR A 21 -7.23 10.79 26.11
CA THR A 21 -6.92 11.84 27.09
C THR A 21 -6.27 11.29 28.36
N LYS A 22 -6.14 9.96 28.45
CA LYS A 22 -5.56 9.26 29.60
C LYS A 22 -4.05 9.12 29.49
N ASP A 23 -3.45 8.67 30.60
CA ASP A 23 -2.04 8.28 30.64
C ASP A 23 -1.77 7.22 29.54
N PRO A 24 -0.95 7.56 28.52
CA PRO A 24 -0.70 6.71 27.37
C PRO A 24 -0.12 5.36 27.78
N ASP A 25 0.81 5.36 28.74
CA ASP A 25 1.53 4.15 29.12
C ASP A 25 0.61 3.18 29.84
N ARG A 26 -0.29 3.68 30.69
CA ARG A 26 -1.32 2.88 31.37
C ARG A 26 -2.38 2.35 30.40
N PHE A 27 -2.88 3.20 29.50
CA PHE A 27 -3.87 2.82 28.50
C PHE A 27 -3.33 1.75 27.54
N CYS A 28 -2.07 1.88 27.12
CA CYS A 28 -1.37 0.90 26.28
C CYS A 28 -1.30 -0.49 26.92
N ARG A 29 -1.20 -0.61 28.26
CA ARG A 29 -1.22 -1.93 28.93
C ARG A 29 -2.54 -2.66 28.71
N THR A 30 -3.65 -1.96 28.92
CA THR A 30 -5.00 -2.52 28.76
C THR A 30 -5.29 -2.83 27.30
N MET A 31 -4.92 -1.93 26.39
CA MET A 31 -5.02 -2.18 24.96
C MET A 31 -4.19 -3.39 24.53
N ALA A 32 -2.94 -3.52 25.01
CA ALA A 32 -2.07 -4.63 24.68
C ALA A 32 -2.67 -5.97 25.13
N THR A 33 -3.27 -6.03 26.32
CA THR A 33 -3.98 -7.23 26.77
C THR A 33 -5.20 -7.54 25.91
N ALA A 34 -6.01 -6.53 25.59
CA ALA A 34 -7.25 -6.72 24.83
C ALA A 34 -6.96 -7.18 23.39
N THR A 35 -6.01 -6.54 22.71
CA THR A 35 -5.66 -6.90 21.32
C THR A 35 -4.87 -8.20 21.25
N ALA A 36 -4.00 -8.49 22.21
CA ALA A 36 -3.32 -9.79 22.26
C ALA A 36 -4.31 -10.93 22.53
N ALA A 37 -5.32 -10.72 23.38
CA ALA A 37 -6.40 -11.70 23.59
C ALA A 37 -7.18 -11.95 22.29
N ILE A 38 -7.57 -10.88 21.58
CA ILE A 38 -8.23 -10.99 20.27
C ILE A 38 -7.32 -11.70 19.25
N GLY A 39 -6.04 -11.32 19.18
CA GLY A 39 -5.05 -11.94 18.32
C GLY A 39 -4.85 -13.43 18.63
N THR A 40 -4.96 -13.83 19.90
CA THR A 40 -4.92 -15.23 20.33
C THR A 40 -6.17 -15.99 19.90
N VAL A 41 -7.35 -15.37 19.95
CA VAL A 41 -8.58 -15.97 19.41
C VAL A 41 -8.46 -16.17 17.90
N PHE A 42 -7.94 -15.18 17.17
CA PHE A 42 -7.67 -15.33 15.73
C PHE A 42 -6.62 -16.41 15.45
N ALA A 43 -5.53 -16.47 16.24
CA ALA A 43 -4.53 -17.53 16.13
C ALA A 43 -5.13 -18.92 16.33
N ALA A 44 -5.90 -19.11 17.39
CA ALA A 44 -6.58 -20.37 17.66
C ALA A 44 -7.55 -20.74 16.52
N ALA A 45 -8.36 -19.77 16.06
CA ALA A 45 -9.26 -19.99 14.94
C ALA A 45 -8.50 -20.39 13.67
N THR A 46 -7.47 -19.65 13.27
CA THR A 46 -6.67 -19.98 12.08
C THR A 46 -5.96 -21.33 12.21
N TYR A 47 -5.49 -21.67 13.40
CA TYR A 47 -4.81 -22.95 13.65
C TYR A 47 -5.78 -24.14 13.55
N PHE A 48 -6.92 -24.09 14.24
CA PHE A 48 -7.89 -25.19 14.27
C PHE A 48 -8.69 -25.30 12.96
N PHE A 49 -8.98 -24.16 12.30
CA PHE A 49 -9.67 -24.15 11.02
C PHE A 49 -8.71 -24.17 9.82
N SER A 50 -7.42 -24.44 10.01
CA SER A 50 -6.42 -24.40 8.93
C SER A 50 -6.76 -25.33 7.76
N GLU A 51 -7.30 -26.52 8.05
CA GLU A 51 -7.68 -27.51 7.05
C GLU A 51 -8.93 -27.11 6.25
N PRO A 52 -10.06 -26.75 6.90
CA PRO A 52 -11.21 -26.16 6.18
C PRO A 52 -10.83 -24.93 5.35
N LEU A 53 -9.98 -24.06 5.88
CA LEU A 53 -9.51 -22.87 5.18
C LEU A 53 -8.66 -23.23 3.96
N ALA A 54 -7.77 -24.21 4.07
CA ALA A 54 -6.95 -24.68 2.95
C ALA A 54 -7.81 -25.30 1.84
N ARG A 55 -8.85 -26.08 2.19
CA ARG A 55 -9.83 -26.61 1.23
C ARG A 55 -10.65 -25.49 0.58
N LEU A 56 -11.07 -24.50 1.35
CA LEU A 56 -11.76 -23.32 0.84
C LEU A 56 -10.89 -22.52 -0.13
N LEU A 57 -9.57 -22.48 0.11
CA LEU A 57 -8.59 -21.82 -0.75
C LEU A 57 -8.16 -22.67 -1.95
N GLY A 58 -8.65 -23.91 -2.07
CA GLY A 58 -8.33 -24.80 -3.18
C GLY A 58 -6.91 -25.39 -3.15
N ASP A 59 -6.19 -25.29 -2.03
CA ASP A 59 -4.82 -25.78 -1.90
C ASP A 59 -4.52 -26.29 -0.48
N GLU A 60 -4.48 -27.61 -0.34
CA GLU A 60 -4.24 -28.28 0.94
C GLU A 60 -2.82 -28.04 1.50
N GLN A 61 -1.85 -27.68 0.64
CA GLN A 61 -0.48 -27.38 1.07
C GLN A 61 -0.40 -26.10 1.91
N ILE A 62 -1.44 -25.27 1.88
CA ILE A 62 -1.55 -24.04 2.67
C ILE A 62 -1.86 -24.33 4.15
N ALA A 63 -2.49 -25.46 4.48
CA ALA A 63 -2.86 -25.78 5.87
C ALA A 63 -1.68 -25.69 6.86
N PRO A 64 -0.52 -26.35 6.63
CA PRO A 64 0.63 -26.21 7.52
C PRO A 64 1.20 -24.78 7.55
N LEU A 65 1.09 -24.03 6.44
CA LEU A 65 1.56 -22.66 6.36
C LEU A 65 0.70 -21.71 7.21
N LEU A 66 -0.64 -21.91 7.21
CA LEU A 66 -1.56 -21.16 8.06
C LEU A 66 -1.28 -21.41 9.55
N ARG A 67 -0.92 -22.64 9.91
CA ARG A 67 -0.55 -22.97 11.31
C ARG A 67 0.71 -22.21 11.74
N ILE A 68 1.72 -22.08 10.88
CA ILE A 68 2.93 -21.29 11.16
C ILE A 68 2.57 -19.81 11.35
N VAL A 69 1.77 -19.25 10.44
CA VAL A 69 1.38 -17.83 10.48
C VAL A 69 0.47 -17.52 11.67
N ALA A 70 -0.34 -18.48 12.14
CA ALA A 70 -1.22 -18.29 13.28
C ALA A 70 -0.47 -17.81 14.54
N PHE A 71 0.76 -18.26 14.75
CA PHE A 71 1.61 -17.84 15.87
C PHE A 71 2.00 -16.35 15.81
N ALA A 72 1.95 -15.72 14.64
CA ALA A 72 2.25 -14.30 14.51
C ALA A 72 1.11 -13.39 15.00
N PHE A 73 -0.16 -13.82 14.99
CA PHE A 73 -1.29 -12.92 15.28
C PHE A 73 -1.24 -12.23 16.65
N PRO A 74 -0.98 -12.94 17.77
CA PRO A 74 -0.92 -12.28 19.09
C PRO A 74 0.23 -11.28 19.17
N VAL A 75 1.35 -11.63 18.55
CA VAL A 75 2.58 -10.84 18.52
C VAL A 75 2.38 -9.59 17.65
N MET A 76 1.75 -9.72 16.48
CA MET A 76 1.37 -8.61 15.61
C MET A 76 0.44 -7.62 16.33
N ALA A 77 -0.53 -8.14 17.09
CA ALA A 77 -1.44 -7.33 17.90
C ALA A 77 -0.72 -6.48 18.95
N TYR A 78 0.26 -7.06 19.62
CA TYR A 78 1.12 -6.35 20.59
C TYR A 78 2.07 -5.36 19.90
N ALA A 79 2.76 -5.79 18.85
CA ALA A 79 3.72 -4.99 18.10
C ALA A 79 3.08 -3.72 17.52
N GLY A 80 1.83 -3.80 17.04
CA GLY A 80 1.08 -2.64 16.54
C GLY A 80 0.88 -1.55 17.60
N ILE A 81 0.62 -1.93 18.86
CA ILE A 81 0.43 -0.98 19.97
C ILE A 81 1.76 -0.34 20.37
N GLN A 82 2.81 -1.15 20.44
CA GLN A 82 4.14 -0.64 20.77
C GLN A 82 4.65 0.31 19.70
N LEU A 83 4.45 -0.01 18.43
CA LEU A 83 4.79 0.86 17.30
C LEU A 83 3.98 2.16 17.32
N ALA A 84 2.69 2.09 17.65
CA ALA A 84 1.85 3.26 17.82
C ALA A 84 2.34 4.16 18.98
N LEU A 85 2.80 3.57 20.09
CA LEU A 85 3.41 4.31 21.21
C LEU A 85 4.76 4.94 20.83
N ILE A 86 5.65 4.21 20.15
CA ILE A 86 6.92 4.73 19.61
C ILE A 86 6.66 5.91 18.68
N THR A 87 5.69 5.77 17.78
CA THR A 87 5.33 6.83 16.82
C THR A 87 4.72 8.04 17.53
N ARG A 88 3.89 7.84 18.56
CA ARG A 88 3.35 8.92 19.40
C ARG A 88 4.45 9.70 20.12
N ARG A 89 5.51 9.00 20.56
CA ARG A 89 6.70 9.62 21.18
C ARG A 89 7.64 10.29 20.16
N LEU A 90 7.34 10.22 18.86
CA LEU A 90 8.15 10.75 17.76
C LEU A 90 9.58 10.17 17.73
N ASP A 91 9.78 8.97 18.28
CA ASP A 91 11.09 8.32 18.29
C ASP A 91 11.31 7.53 16.99
N PHE A 92 11.59 8.27 15.91
CA PHE A 92 11.82 7.70 14.59
C PHE A 92 13.07 6.81 14.54
N ARG A 93 14.07 7.07 15.40
CA ARG A 93 15.27 6.23 15.48
C ARG A 93 14.91 4.84 15.97
N LEU A 94 14.14 4.76 17.06
CA LEU A 94 13.67 3.48 17.56
C LEU A 94 12.72 2.79 16.59
N ARG A 95 11.86 3.55 15.89
CA ARG A 95 11.00 2.98 14.84
C ARG A 95 11.81 2.31 13.74
N VAL A 96 12.83 2.99 13.22
CA VAL A 96 13.71 2.44 12.17
C VAL A 96 14.49 1.23 12.69
N LEU A 97 14.97 1.27 13.94
CA LEU A 97 15.69 0.15 14.54
C LEU A 97 14.79 -1.08 14.74
N SER A 98 13.56 -0.88 15.21
CA SER A 98 12.56 -1.94 15.41
C SER A 98 12.13 -2.55 14.07
N ASP A 99 11.66 -1.74 13.12
CA ASP A 99 11.15 -2.23 11.83
C ASP A 99 12.29 -2.76 10.96
N GLY A 100 13.40 -2.01 10.83
CA GLY A 100 14.54 -2.40 10.01
C GLY A 100 15.34 -3.56 10.60
N GLY A 101 15.62 -3.51 11.91
CA GLY A 101 16.38 -4.56 12.60
C GLY A 101 15.64 -5.89 12.58
N SER A 102 14.33 -5.89 12.85
CA SER A 102 13.52 -7.10 12.78
C SER A 102 13.41 -7.66 11.36
N ALA A 103 13.29 -6.79 10.35
CA ALA A 103 13.28 -7.22 8.96
C ALA A 103 14.59 -7.91 8.55
N ILE A 104 15.75 -7.35 8.95
CA ILE A 104 17.06 -7.96 8.69
C ILE A 104 17.15 -9.35 9.33
N VAL A 105 16.77 -9.47 10.62
CA VAL A 105 16.82 -10.76 11.33
C VAL A 105 15.88 -11.78 10.70
N GLY A 106 14.63 -11.40 10.43
CA GLY A 106 13.67 -12.30 9.81
C GLY A 106 14.05 -12.71 8.40
N THR A 107 14.59 -11.79 7.58
CA THR A 107 15.13 -12.11 6.25
C THR A 107 16.32 -13.06 6.35
N ALA A 108 17.24 -12.85 7.29
CA ALA A 108 18.36 -13.77 7.51
C ALA A 108 17.85 -15.18 7.84
N VAL A 109 16.88 -15.30 8.77
CA VAL A 109 16.26 -16.58 9.11
C VAL A 109 15.53 -17.21 7.91
N SER A 110 14.74 -16.44 7.15
CA SER A 110 14.08 -16.92 5.92
C SER A 110 15.11 -17.50 4.95
N VAL A 111 16.19 -16.77 4.67
CA VAL A 111 17.24 -17.19 3.73
C VAL A 111 17.95 -18.45 4.24
N THR A 112 18.36 -18.48 5.50
CA THR A 112 19.02 -19.65 6.09
C THR A 112 18.14 -20.90 5.99
N LEU A 113 16.87 -20.82 6.39
CA LEU A 113 15.97 -21.97 6.33
C LEU A 113 15.66 -22.40 4.89
N MET A 114 15.53 -21.46 3.96
CA MET A 114 15.34 -21.79 2.54
C MET A 114 16.55 -22.52 1.96
N VAL A 115 17.77 -22.07 2.26
CA VAL A 115 19.03 -22.72 1.83
C VAL A 115 19.17 -24.12 2.43
N LEU A 116 18.70 -24.32 3.66
CA LEU A 116 18.64 -25.64 4.31
C LEU A 116 17.55 -26.58 3.74
N GLY A 117 16.79 -26.14 2.72
CA GLY A 117 15.79 -26.97 2.04
C GLY A 117 14.39 -26.95 2.65
N TYR A 118 14.11 -26.06 3.62
CA TYR A 118 12.76 -25.95 4.22
C TYR A 118 11.73 -25.25 3.31
N GLY A 119 12.13 -24.68 2.18
CA GLY A 119 11.23 -24.09 1.18
C GLY A 119 10.31 -22.98 1.73
N ALA A 120 9.03 -23.00 1.32
CA ALA A 120 8.02 -22.01 1.70
C ALA A 120 7.78 -21.91 3.23
N PRO A 121 7.70 -23.01 4.00
CA PRO A 121 7.69 -22.95 5.47
C PRO A 121 8.85 -22.15 6.06
N GLY A 122 10.08 -22.34 5.55
CA GLY A 122 11.26 -21.60 6.01
C GLY A 122 11.13 -20.09 5.80
N ALA A 123 10.61 -19.69 4.64
CA ALA A 123 10.34 -18.29 4.34
C ALA A 123 9.32 -17.67 5.32
N LEU A 124 8.24 -18.39 5.63
CA LEU A 124 7.20 -17.92 6.55
C LEU A 124 7.67 -17.88 8.00
N ILE A 125 8.50 -18.82 8.44
CA ILE A 125 9.12 -18.77 9.78
C ILE A 125 9.91 -17.48 9.93
N GLY A 126 10.71 -17.08 8.93
CA GLY A 126 11.43 -15.80 9.00
C GLY A 126 10.49 -14.58 9.05
N VAL A 127 9.33 -14.61 8.40
CA VAL A 127 8.28 -13.58 8.56
C VAL A 127 7.73 -13.53 9.98
N VAL A 128 7.45 -14.70 10.59
CA VAL A 128 7.03 -14.78 12.01
C VAL A 128 8.12 -14.22 12.91
N VAL A 129 9.38 -14.55 12.65
CA VAL A 129 10.54 -14.00 13.37
C VAL A 129 10.62 -12.49 13.25
N THR A 130 10.37 -11.89 12.07
CA THR A 130 10.28 -10.43 11.93
C THR A 130 9.24 -9.85 12.90
N TYR A 131 8.04 -10.43 12.94
CA TYR A 131 6.99 -9.94 13.83
C TYR A 131 7.31 -10.11 15.31
N VAL A 132 8.07 -11.14 15.69
CA VAL A 132 8.53 -11.38 17.07
C VAL A 132 9.70 -10.48 17.45
N CYS A 133 10.65 -10.28 16.56
CA CYS A 133 11.84 -9.47 16.83
C CYS A 133 11.51 -7.98 16.97
N ALA A 134 10.56 -7.45 16.19
CA ALA A 134 10.17 -6.04 16.26
C ALA A 134 9.83 -5.59 17.70
N PRO A 135 8.88 -6.24 18.42
CA PRO A 135 8.56 -5.82 19.77
C PRO A 135 9.65 -6.09 20.80
N ILE A 136 10.48 -7.12 20.59
CA ILE A 136 11.64 -7.40 21.45
C ILE A 136 12.67 -6.27 21.36
N ILE A 137 12.98 -5.81 20.16
CA ILE A 137 13.90 -4.67 19.95
C ILE A 137 13.33 -3.41 20.62
N GLY A 138 12.03 -3.12 20.41
CA GLY A 138 11.35 -2.02 21.07
C GLY A 138 11.39 -2.10 22.60
N TRP A 139 11.28 -3.30 23.15
CA TRP A 139 11.32 -3.54 24.59
C TRP A 139 12.73 -3.33 25.17
N LEU A 140 13.75 -3.85 24.49
CA LEU A 140 15.16 -3.68 24.86
C LEU A 140 15.59 -2.20 24.81
N ALA A 141 15.06 -1.44 23.86
CA ALA A 141 15.33 -0.01 23.72
C ALA A 141 14.52 0.90 24.66
N GLY A 142 13.72 0.33 25.57
CA GLY A 142 13.09 1.07 26.67
C GLY A 142 11.60 1.37 26.51
N VAL A 143 10.96 1.00 25.38
CA VAL A 143 9.49 1.08 25.25
C VAL A 143 8.87 -0.22 25.74
N ARG A 144 8.72 -0.32 27.07
CA ARG A 144 8.21 -1.51 27.75
C ARG A 144 6.71 -1.39 28.00
N ILE A 145 5.91 -2.12 27.22
CA ILE A 145 4.49 -2.30 27.51
C ILE A 145 4.34 -3.62 28.25
N VAL A 146 4.20 -3.56 29.58
CA VAL A 146 3.87 -4.74 30.38
C VAL A 146 2.36 -4.97 30.27
N PRO A 147 1.89 -6.09 29.70
CA PRO A 147 0.46 -6.39 29.63
C PRO A 147 -0.16 -6.30 31.03
N GLY A 148 -1.26 -5.57 31.15
CA GLY A 148 -1.96 -5.39 32.42
C GLY A 148 -3.37 -4.89 32.19
N TRP A 149 -4.30 -5.30 33.05
CA TRP A 149 -5.71 -4.95 32.90
C TRP A 149 -6.10 -3.85 33.88
N VAL A 150 -6.42 -2.67 33.37
CA VAL A 150 -6.96 -1.57 34.17
C VAL A 150 -8.44 -1.40 33.85
N ARG A 151 -9.30 -1.72 34.82
CA ARG A 151 -10.76 -1.68 34.64
C ARG A 151 -11.30 -0.30 34.22
N ALA A 152 -10.67 0.78 34.69
CA ALA A 152 -11.02 2.15 34.32
C ALA A 152 -10.77 2.49 32.83
N ASP A 153 -9.88 1.74 32.17
CA ASP A 153 -9.48 1.95 30.79
C ASP A 153 -10.12 0.94 29.84
N ALA A 154 -10.65 -0.16 30.39
CA ALA A 154 -11.29 -1.22 29.63
C ALA A 154 -12.51 -0.76 28.81
N SER A 155 -13.33 0.16 29.34
CA SER A 155 -14.51 0.66 28.61
C SER A 155 -14.11 1.46 27.37
N GLU A 156 -13.11 2.33 27.50
CA GLU A 156 -12.56 3.13 26.39
C GLU A 156 -11.81 2.24 25.40
N ALA A 157 -10.99 1.31 25.89
CA ALA A 157 -10.31 0.32 25.05
C ALA A 157 -11.30 -0.51 24.22
N TRP A 158 -12.36 -1.03 24.84
CA TRP A 158 -13.40 -1.79 24.14
C TRP A 158 -14.22 -0.94 23.18
N HIS A 159 -14.50 0.32 23.51
CA HIS A 159 -15.14 1.25 22.59
C HIS A 159 -14.30 1.40 21.32
N TRP A 160 -13.00 1.66 21.45
CA TRP A 160 -12.11 1.80 20.31
C TRP A 160 -11.94 0.51 19.51
N VAL A 161 -11.85 -0.64 20.15
CA VAL A 161 -11.83 -1.94 19.46
C VAL A 161 -13.12 -2.15 18.67
N ARG A 162 -14.29 -1.80 19.22
CA ARG A 162 -15.59 -1.94 18.54
C ARG A 162 -15.76 -0.97 17.37
N VAL A 163 -15.25 0.25 17.50
CA VAL A 163 -15.42 1.30 16.48
C VAL A 163 -14.37 1.20 15.38
N ALA A 164 -13.10 1.00 15.73
CA ALA A 164 -12.00 0.95 14.77
C ALA A 164 -11.78 -0.44 14.18
N GLY A 165 -12.06 -1.51 14.95
CA GLY A 165 -11.84 -2.90 14.54
C GLY A 165 -12.50 -3.28 13.21
N PRO A 166 -13.81 -3.06 13.03
CA PRO A 166 -14.51 -3.39 11.78
C PRO A 166 -13.92 -2.67 10.57
N GLY A 167 -13.52 -1.40 10.72
CA GLY A 167 -12.91 -0.61 9.65
C GLY A 167 -11.54 -1.16 9.22
N ILE A 168 -10.72 -1.60 10.18
CA ILE A 168 -9.41 -2.22 9.92
C ILE A 168 -9.58 -3.57 9.22
N VAL A 169 -10.54 -4.39 9.67
CA VAL A 169 -10.83 -5.70 9.07
C VAL A 169 -11.35 -5.53 7.64
N LEU A 170 -12.32 -4.63 7.42
CA LEU A 170 -12.82 -4.32 6.08
C LEU A 170 -11.71 -3.80 5.17
N GLY A 171 -10.90 -2.84 5.64
CA GLY A 171 -9.80 -2.28 4.85
C GLY A 171 -8.77 -3.35 4.45
N THR A 172 -8.46 -4.26 5.37
CA THR A 172 -7.55 -5.37 5.10
C THR A 172 -8.15 -6.39 4.11
N ALA A 173 -9.45 -6.69 4.24
CA ALA A 173 -10.16 -7.55 3.31
C ALA A 173 -10.22 -6.96 1.89
N MET A 174 -10.46 -5.65 1.78
CA MET A 174 -10.47 -4.95 0.48
C MET A 174 -9.10 -4.98 -0.20
N LEU A 175 -8.01 -4.78 0.55
CA LEU A 175 -6.64 -4.86 0.02
C LEU A 175 -6.15 -6.28 -0.27
N SER A 176 -6.90 -7.30 0.16
CA SER A 176 -6.50 -8.70 0.00
C SER A 176 -7.45 -9.50 -0.90
N LEU A 177 -8.49 -8.85 -1.44
CA LEU A 177 -9.55 -9.52 -2.19
C LEU A 177 -9.00 -10.19 -3.46
N ASP A 178 -8.10 -9.51 -4.16
CA ASP A 178 -7.37 -10.02 -5.32
C ASP A 178 -6.55 -11.28 -5.00
N TYR A 179 -5.81 -11.28 -3.89
CA TYR A 179 -5.08 -12.47 -3.43
C TYR A 179 -5.99 -13.65 -3.10
N VAL A 180 -7.14 -13.39 -2.46
CA VAL A 180 -8.11 -14.44 -2.11
C VAL A 180 -8.74 -15.03 -3.37
N VAL A 181 -9.22 -14.18 -4.28
CA VAL A 181 -9.86 -14.62 -5.53
C VAL A 181 -8.86 -15.36 -6.43
N LEU A 182 -7.65 -14.83 -6.59
CA LEU A 182 -6.60 -15.49 -7.37
C LEU A 182 -6.17 -16.82 -6.74
N GLY A 183 -6.01 -16.86 -5.41
CA GLY A 183 -5.68 -18.08 -4.68
C GLY A 183 -6.72 -19.17 -4.87
N GLN A 184 -8.01 -18.82 -4.79
CA GLN A 184 -9.10 -19.78 -4.98
C GLN A 184 -9.21 -20.30 -6.41
N ILE A 185 -8.99 -19.46 -7.42
CA ILE A 185 -9.21 -19.85 -8.83
C ILE A 185 -7.95 -20.49 -9.45
N ARG A 186 -6.75 -20.01 -9.09
CA ARG A 186 -5.48 -20.40 -9.74
C ARG A 186 -4.45 -21.00 -8.78
N GLY A 187 -4.73 -21.05 -7.48
CA GLY A 187 -3.85 -21.62 -6.47
C GLY A 187 -2.78 -20.65 -5.94
N SER A 188 -2.00 -21.14 -4.98
CA SER A 188 -1.01 -20.35 -4.24
C SER A 188 0.20 -19.91 -5.06
N ALA A 189 0.60 -20.71 -6.05
CA ALA A 189 1.77 -20.43 -6.89
C ALA A 189 1.59 -19.14 -7.72
N GLU A 190 0.50 -19.03 -8.51
CA GLU A 190 0.19 -17.81 -9.25
C GLU A 190 -0.03 -16.61 -8.33
N THR A 191 -0.61 -16.84 -7.14
CA THR A 191 -0.81 -15.81 -6.12
C THR A 191 0.52 -15.25 -5.60
N GLY A 192 1.55 -16.11 -5.46
CA GLY A 192 2.90 -15.69 -5.09
C GLY A 192 3.54 -14.79 -6.15
N ILE A 193 3.44 -15.19 -7.43
CA ILE A 193 3.95 -14.46 -8.59
C ILE A 193 3.26 -13.08 -8.69
N TYR A 194 1.92 -13.06 -8.60
CA TYR A 194 1.15 -11.81 -8.52
C TYR A 194 1.62 -10.93 -7.38
N GLY A 195 1.79 -11.55 -6.21
CA GLY A 195 2.13 -10.85 -4.99
C GLY A 195 3.45 -10.12 -5.07
N LEU A 196 4.44 -10.68 -5.78
CA LEU A 196 5.71 -10.01 -6.01
C LEU A 196 5.51 -8.74 -6.85
N GLY A 197 4.85 -8.84 -8.00
CA GLY A 197 4.59 -7.69 -8.88
C GLY A 197 3.76 -6.61 -8.18
N TYR A 198 2.70 -6.99 -7.46
CA TYR A 198 1.87 -6.06 -6.71
C TYR A 198 2.64 -5.30 -5.62
N ARG A 199 3.58 -5.96 -4.92
CA ARG A 199 4.40 -5.29 -3.91
C ARG A 199 5.20 -4.13 -4.51
N PHE A 200 5.88 -4.36 -5.63
CA PHE A 200 6.63 -3.29 -6.29
C PHE A 200 5.71 -2.20 -6.83
N ALA A 201 4.57 -2.56 -7.43
CA ALA A 201 3.58 -1.60 -7.91
C ALA A 201 2.99 -0.74 -6.77
N TYR A 202 2.87 -1.27 -5.56
CA TYR A 202 2.25 -0.55 -4.45
C TYR A 202 3.21 0.36 -3.67
N LEU A 203 4.54 0.15 -3.78
CA LEU A 203 5.54 0.97 -3.08
C LEU A 203 5.46 2.47 -3.42
N PRO A 204 5.37 2.90 -4.70
CA PRO A 204 5.22 4.32 -5.04
C PRO A 204 3.98 4.95 -4.42
N PHE A 205 2.87 4.21 -4.40
CA PHE A 205 1.62 4.66 -3.78
C PHE A 205 1.81 4.94 -2.28
N LEU A 206 2.44 4.03 -1.54
CA LEU A 206 2.74 4.21 -0.12
C LEU A 206 3.68 5.40 0.13
N ALA A 207 4.74 5.51 -0.66
CA ALA A 207 5.79 6.49 -0.45
C ALA A 207 5.37 7.92 -0.79
N LEU A 208 4.51 8.09 -1.79
CA LEU A 208 4.20 9.41 -2.35
C LEU A 208 2.71 9.75 -2.29
N ALA A 209 1.83 8.86 -2.76
CA ALA A 209 0.39 9.16 -2.83
C ALA A 209 -0.23 9.37 -1.44
N LEU A 210 0.03 8.48 -0.49
CA LEU A 210 -0.51 8.61 0.88
C LEU A 210 0.00 9.85 1.60
N VAL A 211 1.27 10.20 1.40
CA VAL A 211 1.87 11.40 2.01
C VAL A 211 1.22 12.67 1.46
N LEU A 212 1.02 12.72 0.14
CA LEU A 212 0.37 13.83 -0.54
C LEU A 212 -1.10 13.96 -0.12
N ALA A 213 -1.83 12.84 0.00
CA ALA A 213 -3.22 12.83 0.49
C ALA A 213 -3.37 13.38 1.91
N GLY A 214 -2.41 13.04 2.80
CA GLY A 214 -2.38 13.54 4.17
C GLY A 214 -2.27 15.07 4.29
N VAL A 215 -1.66 15.73 3.31
CA VAL A 215 -1.50 17.19 3.27
C VAL A 215 -2.65 17.86 2.48
N ALA A 216 -3.16 17.21 1.44
CA ALA A 216 -4.22 17.75 0.60
C ALA A 216 -5.54 17.93 1.37
N PHE A 217 -5.94 16.94 2.18
CA PHE A 217 -7.21 16.99 2.90
C PHE A 217 -7.35 18.23 3.82
N PRO A 218 -6.40 18.54 4.73
CA PRO A 218 -6.46 19.75 5.55
C PRO A 218 -6.53 21.05 4.75
N ILE A 219 -5.76 21.15 3.66
CA ILE A 219 -5.74 22.34 2.79
C ILE A 219 -7.11 22.54 2.13
N PHE A 220 -7.67 21.48 1.54
CA PHE A 220 -8.98 21.56 0.90
C PHE A 220 -10.09 21.91 1.89
N SER A 221 -10.08 21.31 3.08
CA SER A 221 -11.06 21.61 4.12
C SER A 221 -10.94 23.05 4.62
N HIS A 222 -9.73 23.57 4.78
CA HIS A 222 -9.51 24.96 5.20
C HIS A 222 -10.04 25.94 4.14
N LEU A 223 -9.60 25.81 2.88
CA LEU A 223 -10.01 26.68 1.79
C LEU A 223 -11.53 26.64 1.55
N TYR A 224 -12.15 25.47 1.70
CA TYR A 224 -13.60 25.33 1.62
C TYR A 224 -14.31 26.08 2.75
N ARG A 225 -13.86 25.91 4.01
CA ARG A 225 -14.44 26.58 5.18
C ARG A 225 -14.26 28.11 5.14
N SER A 226 -13.14 28.58 4.61
CA SER A 226 -12.86 30.01 4.43
C SER A 226 -13.66 30.65 3.28
N GLY A 227 -14.42 29.87 2.50
CA GLY A 227 -15.16 30.35 1.33
C GLY A 227 -14.27 30.73 0.14
N GLU A 228 -12.99 30.31 0.15
CA GLU A 228 -12.00 30.67 -0.86
C GLU A 228 -12.04 29.73 -2.09
N PHE A 229 -13.22 29.59 -2.70
CA PHE A 229 -13.48 28.63 -3.78
C PHE A 229 -12.48 28.69 -4.96
N PRO A 230 -12.06 29.88 -5.47
CA PRO A 230 -11.07 29.93 -6.56
C PRO A 230 -9.71 29.33 -6.17
N ARG A 231 -9.29 29.55 -4.92
CA ARG A 231 -8.04 28.98 -4.37
C ARG A 231 -8.18 27.49 -4.12
N LEU A 232 -9.34 27.02 -3.68
CA LEU A 232 -9.63 25.58 -3.57
C LEU A 232 -9.50 24.87 -4.93
N VAL A 233 -10.10 25.43 -5.98
CA VAL A 233 -9.98 24.87 -7.34
C VAL A 233 -8.53 24.86 -7.81
N ALA A 234 -7.78 25.94 -7.56
CA ALA A 234 -6.36 26.00 -7.89
C ALA A 234 -5.54 24.94 -7.11
N ALA A 235 -5.85 24.72 -5.83
CA ALA A 235 -5.20 23.73 -5.00
C ALA A 235 -5.48 22.28 -5.48
N ILE A 236 -6.73 21.95 -5.83
CA ILE A 236 -7.09 20.62 -6.38
C ILE A 236 -6.34 20.38 -7.69
N ARG A 237 -6.31 21.37 -8.55
CA ARG A 237 -5.62 21.38 -9.84
C ARG A 237 -4.11 21.14 -9.67
N GLU A 238 -3.48 21.91 -8.79
CA GLU A 238 -2.07 21.76 -8.46
C GLU A 238 -1.75 20.40 -7.85
N TYR A 239 -2.60 19.93 -6.92
CA TYR A 239 -2.49 18.61 -6.34
C TYR A 239 -2.56 17.51 -7.40
N SER A 240 -3.51 17.56 -8.34
CA SER A 240 -3.58 16.63 -9.47
C SER A 240 -2.32 16.66 -10.32
N ALA A 241 -1.78 17.85 -10.63
CA ALA A 241 -0.58 18.00 -11.45
C ALA A 241 0.68 17.42 -10.77
N VAL A 242 0.87 17.71 -9.48
CA VAL A 242 2.01 17.22 -8.69
C VAL A 242 1.91 15.70 -8.49
N MET A 243 0.72 15.19 -8.17
CA MET A 243 0.46 13.75 -8.09
C MET A 243 0.80 13.05 -9.40
N ALA A 244 0.32 13.58 -10.52
CA ALA A 244 0.61 13.02 -11.84
C ALA A 244 2.11 13.06 -12.17
N ALA A 245 2.77 14.20 -11.98
CA ALA A 245 4.19 14.36 -12.29
C ALA A 245 5.12 13.52 -11.41
N GLY A 246 4.76 13.29 -10.15
CA GLY A 246 5.51 12.40 -9.28
C GLY A 246 5.27 10.93 -9.63
N LEU A 247 4.00 10.51 -9.61
CA LEU A 247 3.65 9.08 -9.63
C LEU A 247 3.71 8.50 -11.04
N PHE A 248 3.28 9.22 -12.09
CA PHE A 248 3.33 8.65 -13.45
C PHE A 248 4.78 8.44 -13.90
N GLY A 249 5.69 9.35 -13.53
CA GLY A 249 7.12 9.16 -13.78
C GLY A 249 7.69 7.95 -13.06
N VAL A 250 7.37 7.78 -11.78
CA VAL A 250 7.82 6.60 -11.03
C VAL A 250 7.26 5.32 -11.64
N TYR A 251 5.98 5.30 -12.03
CA TYR A 251 5.36 4.12 -12.64
C TYR A 251 5.89 3.81 -14.05
N SER A 252 6.25 4.82 -14.86
CA SER A 252 6.86 4.58 -16.18
C SER A 252 8.28 4.03 -16.05
N ILE A 253 9.06 4.52 -15.09
CA ILE A 253 10.38 3.95 -14.77
C ILE A 253 10.21 2.52 -14.24
N LEU A 254 9.28 2.29 -13.32
CA LEU A 254 8.99 0.97 -12.76
C LEU A 254 8.55 -0.03 -13.83
N PHE A 255 7.76 0.41 -14.82
CA PHE A 255 7.40 -0.37 -15.99
C PHE A 255 8.64 -0.80 -16.78
N GLY A 256 9.59 0.12 -16.99
CA GLY A 256 10.84 -0.13 -17.70
C GLY A 256 11.78 -1.07 -16.96
N VAL A 257 11.85 -1.00 -15.64
CA VAL A 257 12.71 -1.90 -14.85
C VAL A 257 12.03 -3.21 -14.45
N ALA A 258 10.76 -3.41 -14.81
CA ALA A 258 10.02 -4.63 -14.46
C ALA A 258 10.73 -5.95 -14.86
N PRO A 259 11.41 -6.07 -16.02
CA PRO A 259 12.15 -7.28 -16.38
C PRO A 259 13.22 -7.69 -15.38
N PHE A 260 13.80 -6.72 -14.64
CA PHE A 260 14.83 -6.99 -13.63
C PHE A 260 14.30 -7.69 -12.38
N LEU A 261 13.00 -7.96 -12.27
CA LEU A 261 12.49 -8.92 -11.29
C LEU A 261 13.06 -10.33 -11.50
N GLN A 262 13.51 -10.67 -12.70
CA GLN A 262 14.13 -11.97 -12.99
C GLN A 262 15.49 -12.17 -12.29
N ILE A 263 16.11 -11.10 -11.76
CA ILE A 263 17.28 -11.20 -10.88
C ILE A 263 16.97 -12.08 -9.64
N LEU A 264 15.70 -12.12 -9.23
CA LEU A 264 15.23 -12.95 -8.11
C LEU A 264 15.06 -14.42 -8.49
N GLY A 265 15.22 -14.78 -9.76
CA GLY A 265 15.03 -16.11 -10.34
C GLY A 265 13.98 -16.15 -11.45
N THR A 266 14.12 -17.14 -12.34
CA THR A 266 13.25 -17.33 -13.52
C THR A 266 11.80 -17.65 -13.15
N GLN A 267 11.55 -18.22 -11.98
CA GLN A 267 10.19 -18.48 -11.47
C GLN A 267 9.36 -17.19 -11.29
N TRP A 268 10.00 -16.03 -11.26
CA TRP A 268 9.33 -14.73 -11.11
C TRP A 268 9.03 -14.04 -12.44
N GLU A 269 9.35 -14.65 -13.58
CA GLU A 269 9.11 -14.08 -14.91
C GLU A 269 7.65 -13.62 -15.10
N GLY A 270 6.68 -14.43 -14.65
CA GLY A 270 5.25 -14.05 -14.70
C GLY A 270 4.93 -12.74 -13.95
N SER A 271 5.73 -12.38 -12.94
CA SER A 271 5.56 -11.16 -12.15
C SER A 271 5.88 -9.92 -12.98
N VAL A 272 6.70 -10.03 -14.04
CA VAL A 272 7.06 -8.92 -14.94
C VAL A 272 5.81 -8.41 -15.65
N ALA A 273 5.03 -9.32 -16.25
CA ALA A 273 3.79 -8.98 -16.94
C ALA A 273 2.76 -8.39 -15.97
N ALA A 274 2.61 -8.99 -14.78
CA ALA A 274 1.71 -8.49 -13.75
C ALA A 274 2.12 -7.09 -13.27
N LEU A 275 3.40 -6.85 -12.98
CA LEU A 275 3.93 -5.55 -12.55
C LEU A 275 3.66 -4.47 -13.61
N ARG A 276 3.92 -4.76 -14.89
CA ARG A 276 3.67 -3.81 -15.98
C ARG A 276 2.22 -3.34 -16.05
N VAL A 277 1.27 -4.27 -15.95
CA VAL A 277 -0.16 -3.94 -15.90
C VAL A 277 -0.50 -3.18 -14.60
N LEU A 278 0.09 -3.58 -13.47
CA LEU A 278 -0.14 -2.95 -12.18
C LEU A 278 0.48 -1.54 -12.07
N CYS A 279 1.49 -1.20 -12.86
CA CYS A 279 1.98 0.18 -12.97
C CYS A 279 0.88 1.11 -13.51
N LEU A 280 0.09 0.64 -14.48
CA LEU A 280 -1.07 1.39 -14.97
C LEU A 280 -2.16 1.51 -13.89
N TYR A 281 -2.44 0.42 -13.17
CA TYR A 281 -3.37 0.45 -12.03
C TYR A 281 -2.93 1.48 -10.98
N GLY A 282 -1.65 1.45 -10.59
CA GLY A 282 -1.09 2.39 -9.62
C GLY A 282 -1.23 3.84 -10.08
N ALA A 283 -0.96 4.14 -11.35
CA ALA A 283 -1.15 5.46 -11.92
C ALA A 283 -2.61 5.94 -11.88
N LEU A 284 -3.57 5.07 -12.24
CA LEU A 284 -5.01 5.36 -12.18
C LEU A 284 -5.50 5.57 -10.74
N LEU A 285 -5.07 4.71 -9.82
CA LEU A 285 -5.39 4.78 -8.40
C LEU A 285 -4.98 6.14 -7.82
N CYS A 286 -3.79 6.62 -8.19
CA CYS A 286 -3.26 7.91 -7.75
C CYS A 286 -4.08 9.11 -8.25
N LEU A 287 -4.55 9.07 -9.51
CA LEU A 287 -5.46 10.12 -10.01
C LEU A 287 -6.84 10.05 -9.35
N GLY A 288 -7.30 8.84 -9.01
CA GLY A 288 -8.58 8.61 -8.35
C GLY A 288 -8.63 9.12 -6.90
N LEU A 289 -7.49 9.21 -6.22
CA LEU A 289 -7.42 9.79 -4.87
C LEU A 289 -7.83 11.26 -4.85
N VAL A 290 -7.45 12.04 -5.86
CA VAL A 290 -7.71 13.49 -5.89
C VAL A 290 -9.20 13.86 -5.71
N PRO A 291 -10.12 13.35 -6.55
CA PRO A 291 -11.54 13.66 -6.38
C PRO A 291 -12.12 13.07 -5.10
N LEU A 292 -11.62 11.92 -4.64
CA LEU A 292 -12.09 11.32 -3.38
C LEU A 292 -11.70 12.17 -2.16
N ASP A 293 -10.45 12.64 -2.11
CA ASP A 293 -9.96 13.52 -1.05
C ASP A 293 -10.70 14.86 -1.05
N ALA A 294 -10.94 15.42 -2.25
CA ALA A 294 -11.74 16.64 -2.39
C ALA A 294 -13.19 16.44 -1.93
N LEU A 295 -13.89 15.37 -2.35
CA LEU A 295 -15.25 15.06 -1.90
C LEU A 295 -15.33 14.90 -0.37
N ARG A 296 -14.35 14.22 0.23
CA ARG A 296 -14.24 14.10 1.68
C ARG A 296 -14.04 15.46 2.36
N ALA A 297 -13.11 16.27 1.85
CA ALA A 297 -12.78 17.57 2.42
C ALA A 297 -13.95 18.56 2.34
N LEU A 298 -14.78 18.42 1.31
CA LEU A 298 -16.01 19.19 1.06
C LEU A 298 -17.23 18.66 1.84
N GLY A 299 -17.08 17.65 2.70
CA GLY A 299 -18.17 17.10 3.51
C GLY A 299 -19.13 16.15 2.76
N HIS A 300 -18.85 15.78 1.51
CA HIS A 300 -19.71 14.92 0.69
C HIS A 300 -19.44 13.43 0.94
N LYS A 301 -19.51 13.02 2.22
CA LYS A 301 -19.21 11.65 2.68
C LYS A 301 -20.03 10.56 2.00
N GLU A 302 -21.28 10.86 1.65
CA GLU A 302 -22.17 9.90 0.97
C GLU A 302 -21.71 9.61 -0.46
N ARG A 303 -21.27 10.65 -1.19
CA ARG A 303 -20.72 10.50 -2.55
C ARG A 303 -19.38 9.78 -2.53
N PHE A 304 -18.53 10.07 -1.52
CA PHE A 304 -17.31 9.32 -1.29
C PHE A 304 -17.60 7.84 -1.04
N LEU A 305 -18.55 7.53 -0.14
CA LEU A 305 -18.93 6.16 0.20
C LEU A 305 -19.51 5.44 -1.02
N ALA A 306 -20.40 6.09 -1.79
CA ALA A 306 -20.95 5.54 -3.01
C ALA A 306 -19.83 5.15 -4.01
N ALA A 307 -18.85 6.03 -4.23
CA ALA A 307 -17.72 5.74 -5.10
C ALA A 307 -16.89 4.52 -4.63
N GLN A 308 -16.67 4.39 -3.32
CA GLN A 308 -15.94 3.26 -2.73
C GLN A 308 -16.72 1.94 -2.84
N VAL A 309 -18.03 1.96 -2.57
CA VAL A 309 -18.89 0.79 -2.71
C VAL A 309 -18.96 0.35 -4.17
N THR A 310 -19.11 1.29 -5.11
CA THR A 310 -19.08 0.98 -6.54
C THR A 310 -17.74 0.42 -6.97
N HIS A 311 -16.61 1.00 -6.52
CA HIS A 311 -15.28 0.45 -6.79
C HIS A 311 -15.18 -1.01 -6.33
N PHE A 312 -15.58 -1.28 -5.08
CA PHE A 312 -15.52 -2.61 -4.51
C PHE A 312 -16.42 -3.62 -5.25
N ALA A 313 -17.64 -3.23 -5.61
CA ALA A 313 -18.55 -4.08 -6.36
C ALA A 313 -18.01 -4.43 -7.76
N VAL A 314 -17.50 -3.42 -8.48
CA VAL A 314 -16.91 -3.59 -9.81
C VAL A 314 -15.63 -4.42 -9.73
N LEU A 315 -14.76 -4.16 -8.75
CA LEU A 315 -13.54 -4.93 -8.52
C LEU A 315 -13.88 -6.40 -8.23
N THR A 316 -14.84 -6.66 -7.35
CA THR A 316 -15.24 -8.04 -7.02
C THR A 316 -15.76 -8.79 -8.26
N ALA A 317 -16.67 -8.18 -9.02
CA ALA A 317 -17.23 -8.80 -10.22
C ALA A 317 -16.16 -9.06 -11.29
N THR A 318 -15.27 -8.09 -11.53
CA THR A 318 -14.22 -8.19 -12.53
C THR A 318 -13.11 -9.16 -12.11
N LEU A 319 -12.75 -9.20 -10.82
CA LEU A 319 -11.81 -10.19 -10.29
C LEU A 319 -12.31 -11.61 -10.51
N ILE A 320 -13.57 -11.91 -10.19
CA ILE A 320 -14.13 -13.26 -10.36
C ILE A 320 -14.10 -13.67 -11.83
N TRP A 321 -14.57 -12.81 -12.74
CA TRP A 321 -14.64 -13.15 -14.16
C TRP A 321 -13.26 -13.16 -14.84
N TRP A 322 -12.45 -12.13 -14.67
CA TRP A 322 -11.22 -11.96 -15.46
C TRP A 322 -10.12 -12.90 -14.96
N THR A 323 -10.07 -13.15 -13.65
CA THR A 323 -9.13 -14.13 -13.08
C THR A 323 -9.47 -15.56 -13.52
N SER A 324 -10.76 -15.88 -13.69
CA SER A 324 -11.15 -17.20 -14.21
C SER A 324 -10.70 -17.41 -15.65
N GLN A 325 -10.71 -16.37 -16.48
CA GLN A 325 -10.30 -16.48 -17.89
C GLN A 325 -8.77 -16.41 -18.09
N TRP A 326 -8.11 -15.45 -17.47
CA TRP A 326 -6.71 -15.10 -17.76
C TRP A 326 -5.75 -15.22 -16.57
N GLY A 327 -6.20 -15.82 -15.47
CA GLY A 327 -5.41 -16.05 -14.25
C GLY A 327 -4.81 -14.75 -13.70
N LEU A 328 -3.53 -14.82 -13.32
CA LEU A 328 -2.70 -13.70 -12.86
C LEU A 328 -2.90 -12.39 -13.66
N ILE A 329 -2.82 -12.44 -14.99
CA ILE A 329 -2.90 -11.25 -15.84
C ILE A 329 -4.33 -10.70 -15.84
N GLY A 330 -5.33 -11.58 -15.80
CA GLY A 330 -6.73 -11.21 -15.62
C GLY A 330 -6.99 -10.46 -14.31
N THR A 331 -6.37 -10.91 -13.22
CA THR A 331 -6.41 -10.23 -11.91
C THR A 331 -5.82 -8.83 -11.98
N ALA A 332 -4.66 -8.67 -12.64
CA ALA A 332 -4.04 -7.36 -12.81
C ALA A 332 -4.92 -6.41 -13.65
N TRP A 333 -5.53 -6.91 -14.72
CA TRP A 333 -6.43 -6.11 -15.55
C TRP A 333 -7.76 -5.77 -14.85
N ALA A 334 -8.28 -6.64 -13.99
CA ALA A 334 -9.46 -6.34 -13.16
C ALA A 334 -9.20 -5.15 -12.23
N GLN A 335 -7.99 -5.05 -11.66
CA GLN A 335 -7.57 -3.88 -10.88
C GLN A 335 -7.54 -2.61 -11.73
N VAL A 336 -6.93 -2.66 -12.92
CA VAL A 336 -6.89 -1.51 -13.86
C VAL A 336 -8.31 -1.05 -14.23
N PHE A 337 -9.17 -1.98 -14.61
CA PHE A 337 -10.52 -1.69 -15.08
C PHE A 337 -11.39 -1.10 -13.96
N SER A 338 -11.37 -1.70 -12.78
CA SER A 338 -12.11 -1.19 -11.62
C SER A 338 -11.60 0.19 -11.16
N ALA A 339 -10.28 0.42 -11.19
CA ALA A 339 -9.69 1.73 -10.92
C ALA A 339 -10.10 2.76 -11.97
N GLY A 340 -10.14 2.40 -13.25
CA GLY A 340 -10.60 3.26 -14.34
C GLY A 340 -12.06 3.69 -14.19
N ILE A 341 -12.97 2.76 -13.89
CA ILE A 341 -14.38 3.09 -13.61
C ILE A 341 -14.49 4.02 -12.41
N SER A 342 -13.73 3.73 -11.35
CA SER A 342 -13.77 4.51 -10.11
C SER A 342 -13.20 5.91 -10.30
N LEU A 343 -12.20 6.07 -11.16
CA LEU A 343 -11.68 7.36 -11.59
C LEU A 343 -12.77 8.17 -12.30
N ILE A 344 -13.44 7.58 -13.29
CA ILE A 344 -14.50 8.27 -14.05
C ILE A 344 -15.64 8.68 -13.10
N LEU A 345 -16.10 7.75 -12.26
CA LEU A 345 -17.18 8.00 -11.30
C LEU A 345 -16.82 9.10 -10.30
N SER A 346 -15.64 9.02 -9.68
CA SER A 346 -15.21 9.97 -8.65
C SER A 346 -15.04 11.39 -9.20
N TYR A 347 -14.46 11.54 -10.40
CA TYR A 347 -14.42 12.85 -11.07
C TYR A 347 -15.82 13.32 -11.48
N GLY A 348 -16.68 12.44 -12.00
CA GLY A 348 -18.07 12.78 -12.30
C GLY A 348 -18.81 13.33 -11.09
N LEU A 349 -18.69 12.66 -9.94
CA LEU A 349 -19.27 13.12 -8.67
C LEU A 349 -18.64 14.43 -8.19
N LEU A 350 -17.33 14.63 -8.32
CA LEU A 350 -16.66 15.87 -7.93
C LEU A 350 -17.15 17.08 -8.75
N LEU A 351 -17.30 16.90 -10.06
CA LEU A 351 -17.71 17.97 -10.98
C LEU A 351 -19.16 18.44 -10.74
N THR A 352 -19.98 17.63 -10.07
CA THR A 352 -21.31 18.05 -9.61
C THR A 352 -21.28 18.85 -8.31
N VAL A 353 -20.13 18.89 -7.61
CA VAL A 353 -19.94 19.68 -6.37
C VAL A 353 -19.23 20.99 -6.63
N ILE A 354 -18.20 20.97 -7.49
CA ILE A 354 -17.35 22.13 -7.75
C ILE A 354 -17.53 22.59 -9.20
N PRO A 355 -17.70 23.89 -9.46
CA PRO A 355 -17.80 24.44 -10.82
C PRO A 355 -16.45 24.45 -11.53
N VAL A 356 -15.90 23.27 -11.83
CA VAL A 356 -14.66 23.07 -12.58
C VAL A 356 -14.98 22.37 -13.88
N ARG A 357 -14.33 22.78 -14.97
CA ARG A 357 -14.40 22.05 -16.23
C ARG A 357 -13.45 20.86 -16.19
N LEU A 358 -13.91 19.65 -16.49
CA LEU A 358 -13.08 18.44 -16.56
C LEU A 358 -11.83 18.66 -17.42
N TRP A 359 -11.97 19.35 -18.55
CA TRP A 359 -10.87 19.70 -19.43
C TRP A 359 -9.71 20.43 -18.74
N SER A 360 -10.02 21.29 -17.77
CA SER A 360 -8.99 22.02 -17.03
C SER A 360 -8.17 21.12 -16.10
N LEU A 361 -8.75 20.02 -15.63
CA LEU A 361 -8.07 19.01 -14.81
C LEU A 361 -7.24 18.10 -15.71
N LEU A 362 -7.81 17.64 -16.83
CA LEU A 362 -7.12 16.79 -17.81
C LEU A 362 -5.88 17.48 -18.40
N ARG A 363 -6.00 18.76 -18.77
CA ARG A 363 -4.88 19.54 -19.34
C ARG A 363 -3.67 19.66 -18.40
N GLN A 364 -3.88 19.55 -17.09
CA GLN A 364 -2.77 19.62 -16.12
C GLN A 364 -2.05 18.30 -15.94
N VAL A 365 -2.76 17.20 -16.17
CA VAL A 365 -2.23 15.85 -16.06
C VAL A 365 -1.66 15.37 -17.41
N SER A 366 -2.08 15.97 -18.53
CA SER A 366 -1.65 15.57 -19.88
C SER A 366 -0.15 15.67 -20.10
N GLY A 367 0.53 16.66 -19.51
CA GLY A 367 1.98 16.81 -19.60
C GLY A 367 2.75 15.64 -18.97
N PRO A 368 2.53 15.36 -17.67
CA PRO A 368 3.05 14.16 -17.01
C PRO A 368 2.70 12.85 -17.70
N VAL A 369 1.46 12.71 -18.20
CA VAL A 369 1.03 11.52 -18.95
C VAL A 369 1.83 11.37 -20.23
N ALA A 370 2.00 12.43 -21.01
CA ALA A 370 2.77 12.41 -22.25
C ALA A 370 4.25 12.10 -22.00
N ALA A 371 4.86 12.71 -20.97
CA ALA A 371 6.23 12.42 -20.57
C ALA A 371 6.41 10.94 -20.15
N SER A 372 5.42 10.39 -19.45
CA SER A 372 5.44 8.98 -19.01
C SER A 372 5.23 8.02 -20.17
N ALA A 373 4.33 8.36 -21.11
CA ALA A 373 4.11 7.61 -22.33
C ALA A 373 5.36 7.59 -23.23
N LEU A 374 6.10 8.69 -23.30
CA LEU A 374 7.40 8.75 -23.98
C LEU A 374 8.41 7.76 -23.38
N VAL A 375 8.49 7.71 -22.05
CA VAL A 375 9.38 6.75 -21.35
C VAL A 375 8.96 5.31 -21.65
N VAL A 376 7.65 4.99 -21.54
CA VAL A 376 7.14 3.66 -21.86
C VAL A 376 7.41 3.30 -23.33
N GLY A 377 7.24 4.24 -24.27
CA GLY A 377 7.58 4.03 -25.67
C GLY A 377 9.08 3.75 -25.87
N ALA A 378 9.95 4.52 -25.21
CA ALA A 378 11.39 4.31 -25.26
C ALA A 378 11.80 2.96 -24.68
N VAL A 379 11.20 2.54 -23.56
CA VAL A 379 11.39 1.20 -22.98
C VAL A 379 11.09 0.12 -24.01
N LEU A 380 9.91 0.16 -24.64
CA LEU A 380 9.47 -0.86 -25.60
C LEU A 380 10.38 -0.89 -26.84
N VAL A 381 10.85 0.27 -27.31
CA VAL A 381 11.80 0.37 -28.43
C VAL A 381 13.17 -0.18 -28.07
N ILE A 382 13.71 0.14 -26.89
CA ILE A 382 15.00 -0.38 -26.42
C ILE A 382 14.93 -1.90 -26.26
N GLU A 383 13.85 -2.42 -25.69
CA GLU A 383 13.61 -3.87 -25.58
C GLU A 383 13.56 -4.56 -26.93
N ALA A 384 12.85 -3.96 -27.91
CA ALA A 384 12.68 -4.56 -29.23
C ALA A 384 13.95 -4.50 -30.10
N LEU A 385 14.77 -3.44 -29.98
CA LEU A 385 15.91 -3.21 -30.87
C LEU A 385 17.24 -3.67 -30.31
N VAL A 386 17.48 -3.47 -29.01
CA VAL A 386 18.78 -3.75 -28.40
C VAL A 386 18.80 -5.17 -27.85
N GLY A 387 17.73 -5.57 -27.16
CA GLY A 387 17.75 -6.75 -26.31
C GLY A 387 18.74 -6.57 -25.15
N TYR A 388 18.36 -7.00 -23.96
CA TYR A 388 19.28 -6.94 -22.82
C TYR A 388 19.02 -8.12 -21.89
N ASP A 389 20.04 -8.47 -21.12
CA ASP A 389 19.92 -9.52 -20.11
C ASP A 389 19.14 -8.96 -18.90
N PRO A 390 17.91 -9.45 -18.63
CA PRO A 390 17.09 -9.00 -17.52
C PRO A 390 17.64 -9.43 -16.16
N THR A 391 18.66 -10.30 -16.11
CA THR A 391 19.30 -10.73 -14.85
C THR A 391 20.49 -9.85 -14.44
N SER A 392 20.90 -8.91 -15.29
CA SER A 392 22.02 -8.01 -14.99
C SER A 392 21.58 -6.78 -14.18
N LEU A 393 21.95 -6.75 -12.90
CA LEU A 393 21.68 -5.61 -12.02
C LEU A 393 22.32 -4.32 -12.55
N ALA A 394 23.52 -4.40 -13.13
CA ALA A 394 24.22 -3.23 -13.67
C ALA A 394 23.44 -2.60 -14.84
N ILE A 395 22.92 -3.42 -15.76
CA ILE A 395 22.08 -2.93 -16.87
C ILE A 395 20.79 -2.34 -16.30
N GLY A 396 20.17 -2.97 -15.31
CA GLY A 396 18.96 -2.46 -14.66
C GLY A 396 19.13 -1.09 -14.02
N LEU A 397 20.27 -0.86 -13.36
CA LEU A 397 20.60 0.44 -12.78
C LEU A 397 20.85 1.50 -13.86
N VAL A 398 21.60 1.16 -14.92
CA VAL A 398 21.87 2.09 -16.03
C VAL A 398 20.58 2.47 -16.76
N LEU A 399 19.74 1.49 -17.10
CA LEU A 399 18.44 1.74 -17.74
C LEU A 399 17.50 2.51 -16.82
N GLY A 400 17.44 2.17 -15.53
CA GLY A 400 16.64 2.90 -14.54
C GLY A 400 17.04 4.37 -14.44
N CYS A 401 18.34 4.67 -14.36
CA CYS A 401 18.86 6.04 -14.40
C CYS A 401 18.57 6.73 -15.74
N GLY A 402 18.68 6.01 -16.86
CA GLY A 402 18.34 6.50 -18.19
C GLY A 402 16.86 6.89 -18.31
N TYR A 403 15.95 6.04 -17.83
CA TYR A 403 14.51 6.30 -17.82
C TYR A 403 14.15 7.47 -16.91
N LEU A 404 14.82 7.61 -15.76
CA LEU A 404 14.67 8.78 -14.89
C LEU A 404 15.11 10.08 -15.59
N GLY A 405 16.28 10.06 -16.24
CA GLY A 405 16.79 11.20 -17.01
C GLY A 405 15.86 11.56 -18.17
N LEU A 406 15.36 10.56 -18.90
CA LEU A 406 14.40 10.73 -19.99
C LEU A 406 13.07 11.32 -19.48
N TYR A 407 12.55 10.81 -18.36
CA TYR A 407 11.33 11.33 -17.76
C TYR A 407 11.50 12.80 -17.35
N ALA A 408 12.59 13.10 -16.64
CA ALA A 408 12.89 14.46 -16.21
C ALA A 408 13.01 15.40 -17.42
N GLY A 409 13.79 15.02 -18.44
CA GLY A 409 13.95 15.79 -19.67
C GLY A 409 12.63 16.00 -20.41
N ALA A 410 11.83 14.95 -20.59
CA ALA A 410 10.51 15.05 -21.21
C ALA A 410 9.57 15.95 -20.41
N LEU A 411 9.59 15.88 -19.08
CA LEU A 411 8.78 16.74 -18.22
C LEU A 411 9.22 18.21 -18.29
N PHE A 412 10.53 18.49 -18.35
CA PHE A 412 11.04 19.86 -18.55
C PHE A 412 10.63 20.44 -19.90
N LEU A 413 10.61 19.62 -20.96
CA LEU A 413 10.24 20.06 -22.30
C LEU A 413 8.72 20.25 -22.47
N ILE A 414 7.92 19.31 -21.96
CA ILE A 414 6.47 19.30 -22.14
C ILE A 414 5.76 20.19 -21.11
N SER A 415 6.31 20.29 -19.90
CA SER A 415 5.69 21.01 -18.78
C SER A 415 6.74 21.71 -17.90
N PRO A 416 7.47 22.70 -18.46
CA PRO A 416 8.58 23.38 -17.79
C PRO A 416 8.16 24.02 -16.45
N ASP A 417 6.95 24.59 -16.37
CA ASP A 417 6.43 25.19 -15.14
C ASP A 417 6.28 24.18 -14.00
N LEU A 418 5.81 22.98 -14.33
CA LEU A 418 5.59 21.90 -13.36
C LEU A 418 6.92 21.31 -12.89
N ALA A 419 7.85 21.10 -13.83
CA ALA A 419 9.20 20.63 -13.53
C ALA A 419 9.96 21.64 -12.63
N ALA A 420 9.91 22.94 -12.96
CA ALA A 420 10.51 24.00 -12.16
C ALA A 420 9.89 24.13 -10.75
N ARG A 421 8.60 23.81 -10.59
CA ARG A 421 7.95 23.75 -9.27
C ARG A 421 8.44 22.57 -8.46
N LEU A 422 8.50 21.37 -9.04
CA LEU A 422 9.01 20.17 -8.35
C LEU A 422 10.45 20.38 -7.86
N LEU A 423 11.31 20.97 -8.68
CA LEU A 423 12.67 21.34 -8.27
C LEU A 423 12.70 22.30 -7.08
N ARG A 424 11.81 23.31 -7.06
CA ARG A 424 11.72 24.25 -5.93
C ARG A 424 11.29 23.57 -4.65
N ILE A 425 10.34 22.63 -4.71
CA ILE A 425 9.88 21.85 -3.57
C ILE A 425 11.03 20.98 -3.03
N LEU A 426 11.77 20.30 -3.91
CA LEU A 426 12.90 19.46 -3.54
C LEU A 426 14.04 20.27 -2.89
N ARG A 427 14.39 21.45 -3.45
CA ARG A 427 15.44 22.31 -2.91
C ARG A 427 15.10 22.90 -1.54
N ARG A 428 13.84 23.27 -1.30
CA ARG A 428 13.40 23.79 0.02
C ARG A 428 13.48 22.75 1.13
N ARG A 429 13.33 21.46 0.82
CA ARG A 429 13.48 20.35 1.77
C ARG A 429 14.93 20.06 2.18
N GLN A 430 15.92 20.50 1.41
CA GLN A 430 17.33 20.30 1.73
C GLN A 430 17.92 21.43 2.58
N ALA A 431 17.20 22.55 2.73
CA ALA A 431 17.66 23.76 3.40
C ALA A 431 17.10 23.96 4.82
N GLY A 432 16.28 23.04 5.32
CA GLY A 432 15.73 23.03 6.68
C GLY A 432 15.70 21.62 7.21
#